data_AF-A0A538Q7V3-F1
#
_entry.id   AF-A0A538Q7V3-F1
#
_cell.length_a   1.000
_cell.length_b   1.000
_cell.length_c   1.000
_cell.angle_alpha   90.00
_cell.angle_beta   90.00
_cell.angle_gamma   90.00
#
_symmetry.space_group_name_H-M   'P 1'
#
loop_
_entity.id
_entity.type
_entity.pdbx_description
1 polymer ?
#
loop_
_entity_poly.entity_id
_entity_poly.type
_entity_poly.pdbx_seq_one_letter_code
_entity_poly.pdbx_strand_id
1 'polypeptide(L)'
;MSVLAPTPPERMVDAKGRPYFLWDEDITLDVFRRRLADPDPEVRAYYLGKLMRQAKPDDVFSFATLREIGELFPLLVRYLGHTREFWIWVLDQWKVVPRGAG
;
A
#
# COMPACT_ATOMS: atom_id res chain seq x y z
N MET A 1 -10.74 -20.37 3.54
CA MET A 1 -9.93 -19.31 4.16
C MET A 1 -8.73 -19.09 3.26
N SER A 2 -8.65 -17.97 2.54
CA SER A 2 -7.42 -17.64 1.80
C SER A 2 -6.41 -17.14 2.81
N VAL A 3 -5.30 -17.85 2.95
CA VAL A 3 -4.19 -17.44 3.82
C VAL A 3 -3.37 -16.44 3.00
N LEU A 4 -3.17 -15.23 3.52
CA LEU A 4 -2.21 -14.29 2.93
C LEU A 4 -0.82 -14.93 2.96
N ALA A 5 -0.05 -14.77 1.89
CA ALA A 5 1.34 -15.24 1.79
C ALA A 5 2.29 -14.03 1.73
N PRO A 6 2.41 -13.23 2.81
CA PRO A 6 3.29 -12.08 2.83
C PRO A 6 4.74 -12.51 2.69
N THR A 7 5.55 -11.63 2.13
CA THR A 7 6.99 -11.76 2.04
C THR A 7 7.56 -11.85 3.46
N PRO A 8 8.36 -12.89 3.78
CA PRO A 8 9.01 -13.01 5.08
C PRO A 8 9.81 -11.73 5.42
N PRO A 9 9.83 -11.27 6.68
CA PRO A 9 10.52 -10.04 7.07
C PRO A 9 11.98 -9.99 6.59
N GLU A 10 12.69 -11.12 6.63
CA GLU A 10 14.08 -11.26 6.18
C GLU A 10 14.29 -11.04 4.67
N ARG A 11 13.22 -11.11 3.87
CA ARG A 11 13.23 -10.85 2.42
C ARG A 11 12.56 -9.53 2.05
N MET A 12 12.01 -8.82 3.03
CA MET A 12 11.30 -7.56 2.81
C MET A 12 12.29 -6.45 2.43
N VAL A 13 13.48 -6.46 3.04
CA VAL A 13 14.48 -5.40 2.94
C VAL A 13 15.80 -5.89 2.34
N ASP A 14 16.50 -5.00 1.63
CA ASP A 14 17.87 -5.22 1.20
C ASP A 14 18.89 -4.99 2.34
N ALA A 15 20.19 -5.12 2.03
CA ALA A 15 21.27 -4.93 3.01
C ALA A 15 21.33 -3.52 3.63
N LYS A 16 20.66 -2.53 3.02
CA LYS A 16 20.54 -1.16 3.53
C LYS A 16 19.23 -0.92 4.29
N GLY A 17 18.40 -1.94 4.47
CA GLY A 17 17.10 -1.83 5.12
C GLY A 17 16.01 -1.25 4.23
N ARG A 18 16.24 -1.15 2.92
CA ARG A 18 15.27 -0.60 1.97
C ARG A 18 14.29 -1.69 1.51
N PRO A 19 12.97 -1.45 1.58
CA PRO A 19 11.97 -2.40 1.09
C PRO A 19 12.10 -2.69 -0.41
N TYR A 20 11.85 -3.93 -0.84
CA TYR A 20 11.97 -4.31 -2.27
C TYR A 20 11.07 -3.48 -3.20
N PHE A 21 9.94 -2.98 -2.68
CA PHE A 21 8.94 -2.20 -3.40
C PHE A 21 9.22 -0.68 -3.37
N LEU A 22 10.31 -0.23 -2.77
CA LEU A 22 10.75 1.18 -2.75
C LEU A 22 12.07 1.36 -3.50
N TRP A 23 12.25 0.69 -4.63
CA TRP A 23 13.50 0.75 -5.40
C TRP A 23 13.81 2.17 -5.93
N ASP A 24 12.80 3.04 -6.07
CA ASP A 24 12.89 4.42 -6.54
C ASP A 24 13.10 5.46 -5.43
N GLU A 25 13.11 5.05 -4.15
CA GLU A 25 13.41 5.93 -3.00
C GLU A 25 14.48 5.30 -2.10
N ASP A 26 15.45 6.10 -1.65
CA ASP A 26 16.46 5.65 -0.69
C ASP A 26 15.97 5.86 0.75
N ILE A 27 14.92 5.12 1.15
CA ILE A 27 14.38 5.15 2.51
C ILE A 27 14.32 3.75 3.11
N THR A 28 14.54 3.67 4.42
CA THR A 28 14.44 2.41 5.18
C THR A 28 12.99 2.05 5.47
N LEU A 29 12.76 0.79 5.84
CA LEU A 29 11.45 0.29 6.27
C LEU A 29 10.86 1.11 7.43
N ASP A 30 11.68 1.53 8.40
CA ASP A 30 11.21 2.34 9.53
C ASP A 30 10.81 3.75 9.12
N VAL A 31 11.56 4.37 8.20
CA VAL A 31 11.17 5.67 7.63
C VAL A 31 9.85 5.52 6.87
N PHE A 32 9.70 4.48 6.07
CA PHE A 32 8.46 4.19 5.34
C PHE A 32 7.26 4.01 6.30
N ARG A 33 7.42 3.24 7.39
CA ARG A 33 6.37 3.10 8.43
C ARG A 33 5.98 4.44 9.06
N ARG A 34 6.95 5.32 9.31
CA ARG A 34 6.66 6.68 9.82
C ARG A 34 5.86 7.50 8.82
N ARG A 35 6.13 7.35 7.52
CA ARG A 35 5.36 8.04 6.47
C ARG A 35 3.91 7.55 6.38
N LEU A 36 3.68 6.25 6.58
CA LEU A 36 2.32 5.71 6.67
C LEU A 36 1.55 6.21 7.91
N ALA A 37 2.26 6.62 8.96
CA ALA A 37 1.70 7.19 10.18
C ALA A 37 1.83 8.73 10.26
N ASP A 38 2.20 9.39 9.16
CA ASP A 38 2.40 10.84 9.12
C ASP A 38 1.08 11.57 9.46
N PRO A 39 1.08 12.66 10.23
CA PRO A 39 -0.14 13.42 10.52
C PRO A 39 -0.84 13.94 9.25
N ASP A 40 -0.09 14.20 8.17
CA ASP A 40 -0.65 14.69 6.91
C ASP A 40 -1.28 13.53 6.08
N PRO A 41 -2.61 13.55 5.81
CA PRO A 41 -3.25 12.54 4.97
C PRO A 41 -2.71 12.46 3.54
N GLU A 42 -2.18 13.54 2.97
CA GLU A 42 -1.61 13.52 1.63
C GLU A 42 -0.29 12.74 1.59
N VAL A 43 0.54 12.87 2.65
CA VAL A 43 1.75 12.06 2.82
C VAL A 43 1.38 10.59 2.95
N ARG A 44 0.41 10.25 3.81
CA ARG A 44 -0.05 8.87 3.97
C ARG A 44 -0.60 8.31 2.65
N ALA A 45 -1.42 9.07 1.94
CA ALA A 45 -2.01 8.66 0.67
C ALA A 45 -0.96 8.41 -0.42
N TYR A 46 0.06 9.26 -0.51
CA TYR A 46 1.17 9.06 -1.43
C TYR A 46 1.91 7.74 -1.17
N TYR A 47 2.33 7.49 0.07
CA TYR A 47 3.11 6.31 0.41
C TYR A 47 2.26 5.02 0.39
N LEU A 48 0.99 5.09 0.79
CA LEU A 48 0.07 3.95 0.68
C LEU A 48 -0.25 3.61 -0.79
N GLY A 49 -0.51 4.62 -1.63
CA GLY A 49 -0.71 4.41 -3.06
C GLY A 49 0.53 3.83 -3.74
N LYS A 50 1.73 4.28 -3.34
CA LYS A 50 3.00 3.74 -3.81
C LYS A 50 3.20 2.28 -3.40
N LEU A 51 2.89 1.93 -2.16
CA LEU A 51 2.91 0.56 -1.66
C LEU A 51 1.97 -0.34 -2.47
N MET A 52 0.73 0.08 -2.64
CA MET A 52 -0.28 -0.65 -3.43
C MET A 52 0.15 -0.82 -4.89
N ARG A 53 0.85 0.17 -5.48
CA ARG A 53 1.34 0.09 -6.85
C ARG A 53 2.49 -0.90 -7.03
N GLN A 54 3.38 -1.03 -6.04
CA GLN A 54 4.68 -1.65 -6.22
C GLN A 54 4.88 -2.97 -5.46
N ALA A 55 4.19 -3.14 -4.34
CA ALA A 55 4.30 -4.35 -3.52
C ALA A 55 3.34 -5.44 -4.00
N LYS A 56 3.62 -6.68 -3.60
CA LYS A 56 2.64 -7.77 -3.68
C LYS A 56 1.40 -7.38 -2.88
N PRO A 57 0.19 -7.69 -3.37
CA PRO A 57 -1.05 -7.35 -2.67
C PRO A 57 -1.08 -7.81 -1.20
N ASP A 58 -0.59 -9.01 -0.93
CA ASP A 58 -0.53 -9.57 0.43
C ASP A 58 0.35 -8.76 1.39
N ASP A 59 1.44 -8.18 0.87
CA ASP A 59 2.33 -7.34 1.67
C ASP A 59 1.65 -6.02 2.06
N VAL A 60 0.75 -5.48 1.21
CA VAL A 60 0.01 -4.25 1.51
C VAL A 60 -0.75 -4.37 2.83
N PHE A 61 -1.40 -5.51 3.06
CA PHE A 61 -2.17 -5.77 4.27
C PHE A 61 -1.30 -5.99 5.52
N SER A 62 0.02 -6.10 5.37
CA SER A 62 0.97 -6.08 6.48
C SER A 62 1.30 -4.66 6.95
N PHE A 63 0.93 -3.63 6.17
CA PHE A 63 1.21 -2.22 6.46
C PHE A 63 -0.03 -1.35 6.66
N ALA A 64 -1.16 -1.73 6.07
CA ALA A 64 -2.39 -0.97 6.14
C ALA A 64 -3.61 -1.89 6.29
N THR A 65 -4.57 -1.45 7.08
CA THR A 65 -5.87 -2.10 7.23
C THR A 65 -6.81 -1.71 6.09
N LEU A 66 -7.84 -2.51 5.84
CA LEU A 66 -8.89 -2.18 4.86
C LEU A 66 -9.59 -0.86 5.19
N ARG A 67 -9.72 -0.53 6.48
CA ARG A 67 -10.30 0.74 6.94
C ARG A 67 -9.43 1.91 6.48
N GLU A 68 -8.13 1.88 6.77
CA GLU A 68 -7.21 2.95 6.38
C GLU A 68 -7.12 3.10 4.86
N ILE A 69 -7.11 1.98 4.13
CA ILE A 69 -7.15 2.00 2.65
C ILE A 69 -8.44 2.67 2.16
N GLY A 70 -9.60 2.31 2.71
CA GLY A 70 -10.89 2.92 2.32
C GLY A 70 -10.95 4.42 2.63
N GLU A 71 -10.48 4.83 3.81
CA GLU A 71 -10.46 6.23 4.23
C GLU A 71 -9.55 7.10 3.34
N LEU A 72 -8.39 6.59 2.97
CA LEU A 72 -7.43 7.29 2.11
C LEU A 72 -7.67 7.09 0.61
N PHE A 73 -8.57 6.19 0.22
CA PHE A 73 -8.77 5.79 -1.18
C PHE A 73 -8.98 6.98 -2.13
N PRO A 74 -9.84 7.98 -1.79
CA PRO A 74 -10.07 9.15 -2.65
C PRO A 74 -8.79 9.95 -2.94
N LEU A 75 -7.82 9.95 -2.02
CA LEU A 75 -6.55 10.66 -2.18
C LEU A 75 -5.48 9.81 -2.86
N LEU A 76 -5.45 8.50 -2.59
CA LEU A 76 -4.38 7.61 -3.05
C LEU A 76 -4.60 7.05 -4.46
N VAL A 77 -5.85 7.02 -4.96
CA VAL A 77 -6.21 6.40 -6.25
C VAL A 77 -5.45 6.98 -7.45
N ARG A 78 -5.02 8.24 -7.37
CA ARG A 78 -4.16 8.90 -8.36
C ARG A 78 -2.75 8.33 -8.43
N TYR A 79 -2.26 7.68 -7.37
CA TYR A 79 -0.90 7.12 -7.29
C TYR A 79 -0.82 5.65 -7.72
N LEU A 80 -1.95 4.96 -7.89
CA LEU A 80 -2.00 3.52 -8.22
C LEU A 80 -1.50 3.19 -9.63
N GLY A 81 -1.52 4.15 -10.55
CA GLY A 81 -1.09 3.95 -11.93
C GLY A 81 -1.79 2.76 -12.59
N HIS A 82 -1.02 1.85 -13.19
CA HIS A 82 -1.54 0.68 -13.90
C HIS A 82 -2.21 -0.37 -12.99
N THR A 83 -2.01 -0.32 -11.67
CA THR A 83 -2.65 -1.23 -10.71
C THR A 83 -4.02 -0.76 -10.23
N ARG A 84 -4.48 0.42 -10.68
CA ARG A 84 -5.74 1.03 -10.23
C ARG A 84 -6.93 0.08 -10.39
N GLU A 85 -7.15 -0.45 -11.59
CA GLU A 85 -8.30 -1.32 -11.87
C GLU A 85 -8.29 -2.59 -11.02
N PHE A 86 -7.12 -3.17 -10.80
CA PHE A 86 -6.94 -4.31 -9.91
C PHE A 86 -7.39 -3.98 -8.48
N TRP A 87 -6.91 -2.86 -7.92
CA TRP A 87 -7.26 -2.46 -6.55
C TRP A 87 -8.72 -2.03 -6.40
N ILE A 88 -9.31 -1.33 -7.38
CA ILE A 88 -10.73 -1.03 -7.39
C ILE A 88 -11.54 -2.34 -7.34
N TRP A 89 -11.18 -3.31 -8.17
CA TRP A 89 -11.85 -4.60 -8.18
C TRP A 89 -11.72 -5.35 -6.85
N VAL A 90 -10.51 -5.46 -6.28
CA VAL A 90 -10.28 -6.11 -4.97
C VAL A 90 -11.11 -5.45 -3.87
N LEU A 91 -11.08 -4.12 -3.79
CA LEU A 91 -11.76 -3.38 -2.73
C LEU A 91 -13.28 -3.38 -2.88
N ASP A 92 -13.82 -3.45 -4.11
CA ASP A 92 -15.25 -3.67 -4.37
C ASP A 92 -15.70 -5.05 -3.86
N GLN A 93 -14.92 -6.12 -4.09
CA GLN A 93 -15.24 -7.46 -3.59
C GLN A 93 -15.39 -7.49 -2.07
N TRP A 94 -14.65 -6.63 -1.36
CA TRP A 94 -14.69 -6.53 0.09
C TRP A 94 -15.58 -5.39 0.60
N LYS A 95 -16.31 -4.70 -0.29
CA LYS A 95 -17.21 -3.58 0.03
C LYS A 95 -16.51 -2.43 0.78
N VAL A 96 -15.23 -2.22 0.51
CA VAL A 96 -14.42 -1.15 1.12
C VAL A 96 -14.61 0.16 0.35
N VAL A 97 -14.72 0.08 -0.98
CA VAL A 97 -14.94 1.23 -1.87
C VAL A 97 -16.10 0.90 -2.81
N PRO A 98 -17.08 1.79 -3.02
CA PRO A 98 -18.21 1.53 -3.91
C PRO A 98 -17.80 1.51 -5.39
N ARG A 99 -18.50 0.69 -6.20
CA ARG A 99 -18.41 0.71 -7.67
C ARG A 99 -18.53 2.14 -8.21
N GLY A 100 -17.53 2.59 -8.95
CA GLY A 100 -17.51 3.90 -9.62
C GLY A 100 -16.72 5.00 -8.91
N ALA A 101 -15.92 4.68 -7.88
CA ALA A 101 -15.05 5.66 -7.21
C ALA A 101 -13.78 6.07 -8.00
N GLY A 102 -13.82 5.95 -9.34
CA GLY A 102 -12.70 6.20 -10.26
C GLY A 102 -12.82 7.54 -10.99
#